data_AF-A0A1M5SH23-F1
#
_entry.id   AF-A0A1M5SH23-F1
#
_cell.length_a   1.000
_cell.length_b   1.000
_cell.length_c   1.000
_cell.angle_alpha   90.00
_cell.angle_beta   90.00
_cell.angle_gamma   90.00
#
_symmetry.space_group_name_H-M   'P 1'
#
loop_
_entity.id
_entity.type
_entity.pdbx_description
1 polymer ?
#
loop_
_entity_poly.entity_id
_entity_poly.type
_entity_poly.pdbx_seq_one_letter_code
_entity_poly.pdbx_strand_id
1 'polypeptide(L)'
;MAEIHSKDLVRVSGGRNISDYYSYINNYKRQFASMKQSNQSNSIALRFFERVTNDSVSSERGVYKLTRNPNTAKAQSYYGQFHVIMKKIGDQWIITMDYDSSESNTIDEVDFNKAHAIDDLDKFLN
;
A
#
# COMPACT_ATOMS: atom_id res chain seq x y z
N MET A 1 -8.09 7.05 -4.62
CA MET A 1 -8.31 6.29 -3.36
C MET A 1 -9.69 5.66 -3.28
N ALA A 2 -10.80 6.40 -3.32
CA ALA A 2 -12.13 5.77 -3.22
C ALA A 2 -12.53 4.90 -4.43
N GLU A 3 -12.04 5.24 -5.62
CA GLU A 3 -12.41 4.60 -6.89
C GLU A 3 -11.68 3.28 -7.16
N ILE A 4 -10.50 3.10 -6.55
CA ILE A 4 -9.68 1.89 -6.74
C ILE A 4 -9.97 0.80 -5.71
N HIS A 5 -10.92 1.03 -4.78
CA HIS A 5 -11.29 0.06 -3.74
C HIS A 5 -12.74 -0.39 -3.93
N SER A 6 -12.98 -1.68 -3.76
CA SER A 6 -14.30 -2.27 -3.79
C SER A 6 -15.16 -1.77 -2.62
N LYS A 7 -16.47 -1.70 -2.81
CA LYS A 7 -17.40 -1.46 -1.69
C LYS A 7 -17.38 -2.58 -0.65
N ASP A 8 -16.95 -3.78 -1.06
CA ASP A 8 -16.76 -4.95 -0.19
C ASP A 8 -15.32 -5.06 0.32
N LEU A 9 -14.60 -3.93 0.44
CA LEU A 9 -13.21 -3.89 0.90
C LEU A 9 -13.05 -4.50 2.30
N VAL A 10 -12.04 -5.34 2.45
CA VAL A 10 -11.45 -5.72 3.74
C VAL A 10 -10.12 -4.98 3.92
N ARG A 11 -10.09 -3.97 4.79
CA ARG A 11 -8.87 -3.22 5.11
C ARG A 11 -8.32 -3.65 6.45
N VAL A 12 -7.09 -4.15 6.49
CA VAL A 12 -6.39 -4.52 7.74
C VAL A 12 -5.18 -3.60 7.94
N SER A 13 -5.32 -2.61 8.81
CA SER A 13 -4.30 -1.57 9.02
C SER A 13 -3.40 -1.84 10.21
N GLY A 14 -2.09 -1.72 9.99
CA GLY A 14 -1.07 -1.90 11.02
C GLY A 14 -1.06 -3.32 11.62
N GLY A 15 -1.60 -4.32 10.91
CA GLY A 15 -1.79 -5.69 11.41
C GLY A 15 -2.68 -5.83 12.63
N ARG A 16 -3.46 -4.80 13.01
CA ARG A 16 -4.18 -4.76 14.31
C ARG A 16 -5.64 -4.34 14.21
N ASN A 17 -6.00 -3.58 13.18
CA ASN A 17 -7.34 -3.04 13.03
C ASN A 17 -7.93 -3.48 11.70
N ILE A 18 -9.18 -3.94 11.72
CA ILE A 18 -9.95 -4.25 10.52
C ILE A 18 -11.02 -3.18 10.32
N SER A 19 -11.23 -2.77 9.08
CA SER A 19 -12.27 -1.81 8.71
C SER A 19 -12.88 -2.11 7.34
N ASP A 20 -14.14 -1.75 7.18
CA ASP A 20 -14.83 -1.78 5.89
C ASP A 20 -14.47 -0.56 5.01
N TYR A 21 -14.96 -0.58 3.77
CA TYR A 21 -14.80 0.50 2.81
C TYR A 21 -15.20 1.89 3.35
N TYR A 22 -16.38 2.02 3.94
CA TYR A 22 -16.93 3.32 4.33
C TYR A 22 -16.13 3.93 5.48
N SER A 23 -15.82 3.12 6.48
CA SER A 23 -14.99 3.47 7.62
C SER A 23 -13.59 3.91 7.15
N TYR A 24 -12.96 3.12 6.27
CA TYR A 24 -11.64 3.42 5.72
C TYR A 24 -11.63 4.73 4.90
N ILE A 25 -12.52 4.87 3.92
CA ILE A 25 -12.55 6.03 3.03
C ILE A 25 -12.88 7.32 3.79
N ASN A 26 -13.80 7.27 4.76
CA ASN A 26 -14.13 8.43 5.58
C ASN A 26 -12.95 8.84 6.48
N ASN A 27 -12.25 7.87 7.07
CA ASN A 27 -11.05 8.15 7.85
C ASN A 27 -9.94 8.74 6.99
N TYR A 28 -9.69 8.17 5.81
CA TYR A 28 -8.70 8.64 4.86
C TYR A 28 -8.97 10.10 4.46
N LYS A 29 -10.22 10.46 4.14
CA LYS A 29 -10.62 11.84 3.81
C LYS A 29 -10.28 12.82 4.94
N ARG A 30 -10.57 12.46 6.20
CA ARG A 30 -10.25 13.29 7.36
C ARG A 30 -8.73 13.46 7.53
N GLN A 31 -7.97 12.37 7.43
CA GLN A 31 -6.51 12.43 7.52
C GLN A 31 -5.91 13.30 6.42
N PHE A 32 -6.40 13.17 5.18
CA PHE A 32 -5.93 13.98 4.07
C PHE A 32 -6.21 15.47 4.26
N ALA A 33 -7.40 15.83 4.76
CA ALA A 33 -7.72 17.20 5.11
C ALA A 33 -6.77 17.76 6.20
N SER A 34 -6.48 16.96 7.24
CA SER A 34 -5.54 17.33 8.30
C SER A 34 -4.11 17.51 7.77
N MET A 35 -3.62 16.61 6.93
CA MET A 35 -2.30 16.72 6.30
C MET A 35 -2.18 17.99 5.44
N LYS A 36 -3.25 18.35 4.72
CA LYS A 36 -3.28 19.59 3.94
C LYS A 36 -3.18 20.83 4.83
N GLN A 37 -3.84 20.83 5.99
CA GLN A 37 -3.77 21.94 6.95
C GLN A 37 -2.39 22.07 7.61
N SER A 38 -1.70 20.95 7.85
CA SER A 38 -0.37 20.94 8.45
C SER A 38 0.78 21.05 7.44
N ASN A 39 0.48 21.25 6.15
CA ASN A 39 1.45 21.20 5.05
C ASN A 39 2.33 19.94 5.05
N GLN A 40 1.77 18.81 5.51
CA GLN A 40 2.44 17.52 5.47
C GLN A 40 2.30 16.90 4.08
N SER A 41 3.41 16.47 3.50
CA SER A 41 3.43 15.72 2.24
C SER A 41 3.98 14.32 2.46
N ASN A 42 3.55 13.35 1.65
CA ASN A 42 4.00 11.97 1.73
C ASN A 42 4.36 11.48 0.32
N SER A 43 5.42 10.69 0.20
CA SER A 43 5.71 9.86 -0.97
C SER A 43 5.79 8.40 -0.54
N ILE A 44 5.29 7.49 -1.37
CA ILE A 44 5.36 6.05 -1.13
C ILE A 44 6.06 5.37 -2.31
N ALA A 45 6.97 4.45 -2.01
CA ALA A 45 7.57 3.55 -2.97
C ALA A 45 7.25 2.10 -2.58
N LEU A 46 6.95 1.26 -3.56
CA LEU A 46 6.59 -0.14 -3.36
C LEU A 46 7.65 -1.02 -4.02
N ARG A 47 7.96 -2.15 -3.38
CA ARG A 47 8.75 -3.24 -3.93
C ARG A 47 8.13 -4.57 -3.56
N PHE A 48 8.37 -5.60 -4.36
CA PHE A 48 7.58 -6.82 -4.38
C PHE A 48 8.43 -8.04 -4.04
N PHE A 49 7.82 -8.95 -3.29
CA PHE A 49 8.33 -10.30 -3.05
C PHE A 49 7.65 -11.32 -3.95
N GLU A 50 6.34 -11.11 -4.17
CA GLU A 50 5.48 -12.05 -4.86
C GLU A 50 4.39 -11.28 -5.60
N ARG A 51 4.16 -11.69 -6.84
CA ARG A 51 3.06 -11.21 -7.68
C ARG A 51 2.47 -12.42 -8.39
N VAL A 52 1.29 -12.83 -7.96
CA VAL A 52 0.56 -13.95 -8.57
C VAL A 52 -0.72 -13.39 -9.18
N THR A 53 -0.77 -13.40 -10.52
CA THR A 53 -1.84 -12.75 -11.28
C THR A 53 -2.35 -13.69 -12.37
N ASN A 54 -3.66 -13.69 -12.56
CA ASN A 54 -4.32 -14.24 -13.75
C ASN A 54 -5.20 -13.15 -14.40
N ASP A 55 -6.03 -13.53 -15.36
CA ASP A 55 -6.85 -12.59 -16.15
C ASP A 55 -7.83 -11.72 -15.33
N SER A 56 -8.16 -12.14 -14.10
CA SER A 56 -9.23 -11.52 -13.31
C SER A 56 -8.91 -11.30 -11.83
N VAL A 57 -7.84 -11.89 -11.30
CA VAL A 57 -7.45 -11.78 -9.89
C VAL A 57 -5.94 -11.62 -9.79
N SER A 58 -5.51 -10.77 -8.87
CA SER A 58 -4.10 -10.58 -8.53
C SER A 58 -3.92 -10.58 -7.02
N SER A 59 -2.89 -11.27 -6.55
CA SER A 59 -2.39 -11.24 -5.18
C SER A 59 -0.96 -10.73 -5.22
N GLU A 60 -0.71 -9.58 -4.59
CA GLU A 60 0.60 -8.94 -4.58
C GLU A 60 1.06 -8.68 -3.15
N ARG A 61 2.30 -9.08 -2.86
CA ARG A 61 2.93 -8.93 -1.55
C ARG A 61 4.27 -8.26 -1.69
N GLY A 62 4.61 -7.43 -0.71
CA GLY A 62 5.85 -6.67 -0.77
C GLY A 62 6.10 -5.79 0.43
N VAL A 63 7.01 -4.86 0.24
CA VAL A 63 7.42 -3.84 1.21
C VAL A 63 7.25 -2.46 0.64
N TYR A 64 6.96 -1.50 1.51
CA TYR A 64 6.85 -0.11 1.16
C TYR A 64 7.87 0.75 1.91
N LYS A 65 8.24 1.87 1.29
CA LYS A 65 8.94 3.00 1.92
C LYS A 65 8.02 4.22 1.85
N LEU A 66 7.53 4.67 3.00
CA LEU A 66 6.78 5.91 3.14
C LEU A 66 7.74 7.01 3.60
N THR A 67 7.96 8.03 2.78
CA THR A 67 8.72 9.22 3.16
C THR A 67 7.77 10.37 3.43
N ARG A 68 7.75 10.87 4.67
CA ARG A 68 7.04 12.09 5.06
C ARG A 68 7.92 13.31 4.80
N ASN A 69 7.30 14.39 4.35
CA ASN A 69 7.92 15.67 3.99
C ASN A 69 9.17 15.50 3.10
N PRO A 70 9.08 14.76 1.97
CA PRO A 70 10.21 14.57 1.06
C PRO A 70 10.77 15.90 0.58
N ASN A 71 12.08 15.93 0.31
CA ASN A 71 12.83 17.12 -0.12
C ASN A 71 12.84 18.27 0.90
N THR A 72 12.62 17.98 2.18
CA THR A 72 12.73 18.96 3.28
C THR A 72 13.70 18.46 4.36
N ALA A 73 14.16 19.37 5.22
CA ALA A 73 14.98 19.00 6.40
C ALA A 73 14.23 18.13 7.43
N LYS A 74 12.89 18.02 7.33
CA LYS A 74 12.05 17.19 8.20
C LYS A 74 11.69 15.85 7.55
N ALA A 75 12.42 15.45 6.51
CA ALA A 75 12.16 14.19 5.82
C ALA A 75 12.36 12.99 6.76
N GLN A 76 11.37 12.11 6.83
CA GLN A 76 11.43 10.89 7.64
C GLN A 76 10.91 9.71 6.82
N SER A 77 11.65 8.61 6.80
CA SER A 77 11.25 7.39 6.10
C SER A 77 10.77 6.33 7.08
N TYR A 78 9.71 5.63 6.70
CA TYR A 78 9.11 4.53 7.42
C TYR A 78 8.96 3.35 6.48
N TYR A 79 9.13 2.15 7.01
CA TYR A 79 9.07 0.92 6.26
C TYR A 79 7.99 0.00 6.83
N GLY A 80 7.49 -0.89 5.98
CA GLY A 80 6.51 -1.90 6.36
C GLY A 80 6.23 -2.86 5.21
N GLN A 81 5.40 -3.85 5.49
CA GLN A 81 4.93 -4.84 4.52
C GLN A 81 3.50 -4.55 4.10
N PHE A 82 3.15 -5.00 2.90
CA PHE A 82 1.80 -4.98 2.39
C PHE A 82 1.41 -6.32 1.76
N HIS A 83 0.11 -6.59 1.76
CA HIS A 83 -0.52 -7.63 0.95
C HIS A 83 -1.82 -7.08 0.40
N VAL A 84 -1.94 -7.07 -0.92
CA VAL A 84 -3.13 -6.57 -1.62
C VAL A 84 -3.71 -7.69 -2.47
N ILE A 85 -5.04 -7.82 -2.44
CA ILE A 85 -5.79 -8.64 -3.40
C ILE A 85 -6.62 -7.71 -4.26
N MET A 86 -6.47 -7.85 -5.57
CA MET A 86 -7.23 -7.11 -6.58
C MET A 86 -8.07 -8.06 -7.42
N LYS A 87 -9.24 -7.59 -7.83
CA LYS A 87 -10.08 -8.25 -8.84
C LYS A 87 -10.30 -7.30 -10.01
N LYS A 88 -10.32 -7.85 -11.21
CA LYS A 88 -10.68 -7.12 -12.41
C LYS A 88 -12.20 -7.00 -12.51
N ILE A 89 -12.72 -5.78 -12.51
CA ILE A 89 -14.14 -5.45 -12.66
C ILE A 89 -14.27 -4.58 -13.91
N GLY A 90 -14.81 -5.16 -14.99
CA GLY A 90 -14.71 -4.56 -16.32
C GLY A 90 -13.24 -4.46 -16.76
N ASP A 91 -12.78 -3.27 -17.12
CA ASP A 91 -11.39 -3.01 -17.51
C ASP A 91 -10.53 -2.43 -16.38
N GLN A 92 -11.03 -2.46 -15.14
CA GLN A 92 -10.36 -1.86 -13.99
C GLN A 92 -9.96 -2.91 -12.96
N TRP A 93 -8.72 -2.82 -12.46
CA TRP A 93 -8.30 -3.54 -11.26
C TRP A 93 -8.77 -2.82 -10.01
N ILE A 94 -9.53 -3.53 -9.18
CA ILE A 94 -10.14 -2.99 -7.97
C ILE A 94 -9.62 -3.76 -6.77
N ILE A 95 -9.11 -3.04 -5.77
CA ILE A 95 -8.62 -3.59 -4.51
C ILE A 95 -9.80 -4.11 -3.69
N THR A 96 -9.78 -5.41 -3.38
CA THR A 96 -10.78 -6.08 -2.53
C THR A 96 -10.26 -6.37 -1.13
N MET A 97 -8.95 -6.50 -0.96
CA MET A 97 -8.29 -6.63 0.35
C MET A 97 -7.01 -5.80 0.34
N ASP A 98 -6.78 -5.05 1.41
CA ASP A 98 -5.57 -4.25 1.62
C ASP A 98 -5.08 -4.42 3.07
N TYR A 99 -3.99 -5.16 3.21
CA TYR A 99 -3.27 -5.37 4.46
C TYR A 99 -1.97 -4.58 4.44
N ASP A 100 -1.67 -3.89 5.53
CA ASP A 100 -0.35 -3.34 5.80
C ASP A 100 0.04 -3.45 7.27
N SER A 101 1.33 -3.42 7.54
CA SER A 101 1.90 -3.52 8.87
C SER A 101 3.35 -3.02 8.87
N SER A 102 3.80 -2.39 9.97
CA SER A 102 5.23 -2.15 10.17
C SER A 102 5.98 -3.42 10.60
N GLU A 103 5.27 -4.53 10.77
CA GLU A 103 5.78 -5.82 11.24
C GLU A 103 6.57 -5.65 12.54
N SER A 104 6.00 -4.89 13.47
CA SER A 104 6.66 -4.50 14.73
C SER A 104 7.99 -3.76 14.53
N ASN A 105 8.09 -3.00 13.44
CA ASN A 105 9.28 -2.27 12.99
C ASN A 105 10.49 -3.17 12.67
N THR A 106 10.22 -4.39 12.23
CA THR A 106 11.28 -5.32 11.80
C THR A 106 11.73 -5.11 10.36
N ILE A 107 10.98 -4.33 9.57
CA ILE A 107 11.29 -4.02 8.17
C ILE A 107 12.07 -2.73 8.10
N ASP A 108 13.18 -2.74 7.36
CA ASP A 108 14.04 -1.59 7.17
C ASP A 108 14.41 -1.35 5.70
N GLU A 109 15.39 -0.47 5.47
CA GLU A 109 15.91 -0.14 4.15
C GLU A 109 16.61 -1.33 3.47
N VAL A 110 17.24 -2.21 4.25
CA VAL A 110 17.91 -3.40 3.72
C VAL A 110 16.87 -4.35 3.14
N ASP A 111 15.77 -4.59 3.86
CA ASP A 111 14.67 -5.43 3.37
C ASP A 111 13.98 -4.83 2.15
N PHE A 112 13.77 -3.50 2.17
CA PHE A 112 13.27 -2.78 1.00
C PHE A 112 14.17 -2.99 -0.21
N ASN A 113 15.49 -2.83 -0.06
CA ASN A 113 16.42 -2.93 -1.18
C ASN A 113 16.63 -4.35 -1.71
N LYS A 114 16.38 -5.39 -0.89
CA LYS A 114 16.38 -6.80 -1.32
C LYS A 114 15.18 -7.17 -2.19
N ALA A 115 14.06 -6.47 -2.01
CA ALA A 115 12.83 -6.71 -2.76
C ALA A 115 12.93 -6.17 -4.21
N HIS A 116 12.10 -6.71 -5.09
CA HIS A 116 12.11 -6.38 -6.52
C HIS A 116 11.34 -5.09 -6.81
N ALA A 117 11.84 -4.31 -7.75
CA ALA A 117 11.17 -3.09 -8.20
C ALA A 117 9.87 -3.41 -8.95
N ILE A 118 9.01 -2.40 -9.10
CA ILE A 118 7.69 -2.57 -9.76
C ILE A 118 7.82 -2.97 -11.23
N ASP A 119 8.92 -2.56 -11.85
CA ASP A 119 9.31 -2.75 -13.24
C ASP A 119 10.18 -4.00 -13.47
N ASP A 120 10.56 -4.73 -12.42
CA ASP A 120 11.26 -6.02 -12.50
C ASP A 120 10.30 -7.15 -12.90
N LEU A 121 9.55 -6.97 -14.00
CA LEU A 121 8.49 -7.89 -14.43
C LEU A 121 9.01 -9.30 -14.72
N ASP A 122 10.24 -9.41 -15.24
CA ASP A 122 10.88 -10.70 -15.53
C ASP A 122 11.05 -11.59 -14.30
N LYS A 123 11.03 -11.03 -13.09
CA LYS A 123 11.06 -11.81 -11.83
C LYS A 123 9.74 -12.49 -11.50
N PHE A 124 8.67 -12.10 -12.19
CA PHE A 124 7.29 -12.53 -11.92
C PHE A 124 6.64 -13.19 -13.13
N LEU A 125 7.34 -13.26 -14.27
CA LEU A 125 6.94 -14.01 -15.44
C LEU A 125 7.52 -15.41 -15.33
N ASN A 126 6.66 -16.42 -15.19
CA ASN A 126 7.03 -17.83 -15.31
C ASN A 126 7.17 -18.22 -16.79
#